data_AF-A0A3D1X6G4-F1
#
_entry.id   AF-A0A3D1X6G4-F1
#
_cell.length_a   1.000
_cell.length_b   1.000
_cell.length_c   1.000
_cell.angle_alpha   90.00
_cell.angle_beta   90.00
_cell.angle_gamma   90.00
#
_symmetry.space_group_name_H-M   'P 1'
#
loop_
_entity.id
_entity.type
_entity.pdbx_description
1 polymer ?
#
loop_
_entity_poly.entity_id
_entity_poly.type
_entity_poly.pdbx_seq_one_letter_code
_entity_poly.pdbx_strand_id
1 'polypeptide(L)'
;MSAVGALLALVPFWYIWCILREVIETAPHYENAVHVTYYGWMATIAGLLTLLLIFDWRLGLLSLVPVALAFAVMTSMTGKEMQDKMTQYQNALADMSNEAVEYVRGTPVVKTFGQTVFSFKKFKGTIDNYERWVIAYTKQLRWPMTFYTLAVNSVFVFLIAGGFLFSRGGTDGGVLLNLLFYIIITPVISVTMTKLMFMSENGMIVQDAITRIDRVLQSPALSQPEVPQHPKDSSVTLNHVS
;
A
#
# COMPACT_ATOMS: atom_id res chain seq x y z
N MET A 1 27.09 11.84 26.19
CA MET A 1 26.12 11.61 25.09
C MET A 1 25.18 12.81 24.86
N SER A 2 25.59 14.08 25.10
CA SER A 2 24.62 15.19 25.30
C SER A 2 24.45 16.21 24.16
N ALA A 3 25.25 16.19 23.10
CA ALA A 3 25.08 17.14 21.96
C ALA A 3 24.31 16.52 20.78
N VAL A 4 24.60 15.25 20.47
CA VAL A 4 23.97 14.53 19.35
C VAL A 4 22.51 14.21 19.63
N GLY A 5 22.16 13.83 20.86
CA GLY A 5 20.76 13.61 21.26
C GLY A 5 19.91 14.90 21.22
N ALA A 6 20.52 16.04 21.57
CA ALA A 6 19.84 17.34 21.50
C ALA A 6 19.58 17.79 20.06
N LEU A 7 20.51 17.53 19.13
CA LEU A 7 20.31 17.81 17.71
C LEU A 7 19.24 16.90 17.08
N LEU A 8 19.24 15.60 17.43
CA LEU A 8 18.22 14.66 16.96
C LEU A 8 16.82 15.03 17.47
N ALA A 9 16.71 15.57 18.69
CA ALA A 9 15.44 16.01 19.28
C ALA A 9 14.80 17.19 18.54
N LEU A 10 15.57 17.96 17.77
CA LEU A 10 15.06 19.07 16.97
C LEU A 10 14.55 18.64 15.59
N VAL A 11 14.91 17.45 15.11
CA VAL A 11 14.53 16.94 13.78
C VAL A 11 13.00 16.89 13.58
N PRO A 12 12.18 16.40 14.53
CA PRO A 12 10.73 16.41 14.38
C PRO A 12 10.16 17.83 14.30
N PHE A 13 10.69 18.76 15.10
CA PHE A 13 10.26 20.16 15.11
C PHE A 13 10.61 20.87 13.80
N TRP A 14 11.74 20.53 13.19
CA TRP A 14 12.12 21.03 11.87
C TRP A 14 11.14 20.57 10.79
N TYR A 15 10.72 19.29 10.79
CA TYR A 15 9.70 18.81 9.87
C TYR A 15 8.33 19.48 10.08
N ILE A 16 7.95 19.74 11.34
CA ILE A 16 6.73 20.48 11.67
C ILE A 16 6.79 21.91 11.12
N TRP A 17 7.95 22.58 11.20
CA TRP A 17 8.15 23.87 10.55
C TRP A 17 7.96 23.76 9.04
N CYS A 18 8.59 22.78 8.38
CA CYS A 18 8.46 22.58 6.94
C CYS A 18 7.00 22.46 6.50
N ILE A 19 6.18 21.74 7.27
CA ILE A 19 4.72 21.64 7.03
C ILE A 19 4.07 23.02 7.11
N LEU A 20 4.31 23.77 8.19
CA LEU A 20 3.72 25.11 8.36
C LEU A 20 4.13 26.04 7.21
N ARG A 21 5.38 25.99 6.80
CA ARG A 21 5.91 26.79 5.69
C ARG A 21 5.22 26.46 4.37
N GLU A 22 5.11 25.17 4.02
CA GLU A 22 4.47 24.72 2.79
C GLU A 22 2.98 25.09 2.76
N VAL A 23 2.27 24.94 3.88
CA VAL A 23 0.86 25.32 4.01
C VAL A 23 0.66 26.82 3.81
N ILE A 24 1.57 27.65 4.33
CA ILE A 24 1.51 29.11 4.16
C ILE A 24 1.85 29.50 2.71
N GLU A 25 2.87 28.87 2.10
CA GLU A 25 3.31 29.17 0.73
C GLU A 25 2.27 28.74 -0.33
N THR A 26 1.50 27.69 -0.06
CA THR A 26 0.48 27.16 -0.97
C THR A 26 -0.91 27.75 -0.75
N ALA A 27 -1.14 28.56 0.29
CA ALA A 27 -2.42 29.20 0.52
C ALA A 27 -2.75 30.23 -0.58
N PRO A 28 -3.95 30.23 -1.19
CA PRO A 28 -5.14 29.41 -0.89
C PRO A 28 -5.29 28.11 -1.70
N HIS A 29 -4.34 27.76 -2.58
CA HIS A 29 -4.38 26.59 -3.45
C HIS A 29 -3.68 25.37 -2.81
N TYR A 30 -4.31 24.79 -1.79
CA TYR A 30 -3.78 23.65 -1.02
C TYR A 30 -3.59 22.36 -1.82
N GLU A 31 -4.11 22.28 -3.04
CA GLU A 31 -3.91 21.15 -3.96
C GLU A 31 -2.43 20.95 -4.32
N ASN A 32 -1.61 22.00 -4.20
CA ASN A 32 -0.18 21.94 -4.45
C ASN A 32 0.66 21.47 -3.24
N ALA A 33 0.04 21.25 -2.08
CA ALA A 33 0.71 20.87 -0.84
C ALA A 33 0.98 19.35 -0.78
N VAL A 34 1.71 18.84 -1.77
CA VAL A 34 1.94 17.40 -1.99
C VAL A 34 2.91 16.81 -0.92
N HIS A 35 3.77 17.64 -0.32
CA HIS A 35 4.81 17.15 0.59
C HIS A 35 4.41 17.19 2.07
N VAL A 36 3.28 17.80 2.42
CA VAL A 36 2.79 17.90 3.81
C VAL A 36 2.67 16.53 4.46
N THR A 37 2.10 15.56 3.74
CA THR A 37 1.93 14.20 4.26
C THR A 37 3.29 13.52 4.45
N TYR A 38 4.21 13.67 3.49
CA TYR A 38 5.58 13.16 3.59
C TYR A 38 6.30 13.71 4.83
N TYR A 39 6.30 15.04 5.03
CA TYR A 39 6.95 15.67 6.19
C TYR A 39 6.36 15.24 7.53
N GLY A 40 5.03 15.08 7.64
CA GLY A 40 4.39 14.61 8.88
C GLY A 40 4.85 13.22 9.31
N TRP A 41 5.09 12.35 8.34
CA TRP A 41 5.59 11.00 8.58
C TRP A 41 7.06 10.97 8.96
N MET A 42 7.92 11.76 8.31
CA MET A 42 9.32 11.88 8.75
C MET A 42 9.41 12.46 10.16
N ALA A 43 8.56 13.44 10.49
CA ALA A 43 8.51 13.98 11.85
C ALA A 43 8.21 12.87 12.87
N THR A 44 7.24 12.00 12.55
CA THR A 44 6.84 10.88 13.41
C THR A 44 7.95 9.85 13.55
N ILE A 45 8.59 9.42 12.45
CA ILE A 45 9.69 8.45 12.47
C ILE A 45 10.90 9.02 13.21
N ALA A 46 11.30 10.24 12.89
CA ALA A 46 12.42 10.90 13.54
C ALA A 46 12.16 11.10 15.04
N GLY A 47 10.93 11.43 15.43
CA GLY A 47 10.52 11.57 16.83
C GLY A 47 10.62 10.25 17.57
N LEU A 48 10.09 9.17 16.99
CA LEU A 48 10.16 7.84 17.56
C LEU A 48 11.61 7.34 17.68
N LEU A 49 12.44 7.48 16.64
CA LEU A 49 13.85 7.10 16.68
C LEU A 49 14.64 7.89 17.72
N THR A 50 14.34 9.17 17.87
CA THR A 50 14.99 10.01 18.87
C THR A 50 14.60 9.60 20.28
N LEU A 51 13.32 9.30 20.52
CA LEU A 51 12.85 8.75 21.80
C LEU A 51 13.54 7.42 22.15
N LEU A 52 13.76 6.54 21.17
CA LEU A 52 14.46 5.27 21.39
C LEU A 52 15.94 5.47 21.79
N LEU A 53 16.61 6.49 21.26
CA LEU A 53 18.03 6.76 21.50
C LEU A 53 18.32 7.54 22.79
N ILE A 54 17.36 8.35 23.27
CA ILE A 54 17.52 9.20 24.46
C ILE A 54 17.29 8.43 25.77
N PHE A 55 16.32 7.52 25.82
CA PHE A 55 15.97 6.80 27.04
C PHE A 55 17.01 5.73 27.42
N ASP A 56 17.10 4.67 26.64
CA ASP A 56 18.10 3.62 26.82
C ASP A 56 18.46 2.99 25.47
N TRP A 57 19.59 3.40 24.91
CA TRP A 57 20.00 2.94 23.59
C TRP A 57 20.16 1.41 23.50
N ARG A 58 20.39 0.70 24.62
CA ARG A 58 20.54 -0.76 24.64
C ARG A 58 19.18 -1.45 24.45
N LEU A 59 18.19 -1.04 25.24
CA LEU A 59 16.82 -1.56 25.13
C LEU A 59 16.15 -1.09 23.83
N GLY A 60 16.46 0.13 23.38
CA GLY A 60 16.02 0.65 22.08
C GLY A 60 16.57 -0.14 20.90
N LEU A 61 17.85 -0.55 20.92
CA LEU A 61 18.39 -1.39 19.84
C LEU A 61 17.73 -2.78 19.82
N LEU A 62 17.44 -3.33 21.01
CA LEU A 62 16.80 -4.63 21.15
C LEU A 62 15.34 -4.62 20.65
N SER A 63 14.62 -3.52 20.88
CA SER A 63 13.24 -3.35 20.41
C SER A 63 13.13 -3.16 18.89
N LEU A 64 14.21 -2.71 18.25
CA LEU A 64 14.28 -2.58 16.78
C LEU A 64 14.44 -3.94 16.07
N VAL A 65 14.92 -4.99 16.74
CA VAL A 65 15.12 -6.31 16.11
C VAL A 65 13.80 -6.92 15.60
N PRO A 66 12.73 -7.02 16.42
CA PRO A 66 11.42 -7.46 15.93
C PRO A 66 10.82 -6.55 14.86
N VAL A 67 11.04 -5.24 14.96
CA VAL A 67 10.55 -4.25 13.98
C VAL A 67 11.23 -4.47 12.62
N ALA A 68 12.55 -4.67 12.62
CA ALA A 68 13.31 -4.97 11.42
C ALA A 68 12.92 -6.33 10.82
N LEU A 69 12.64 -7.33 11.65
CA LEU A 69 12.16 -8.64 11.21
C LEU A 69 10.76 -8.54 10.59
N ALA A 70 9.86 -7.78 11.21
CA ALA A 70 8.53 -7.50 10.68
C ALA A 70 8.63 -6.79 9.32
N PHE A 71 9.52 -5.81 9.19
CA PHE A 71 9.80 -5.13 7.93
C PHE A 71 10.34 -6.08 6.86
N ALA A 72 11.30 -6.95 7.20
CA ALA A 72 11.86 -7.93 6.28
C ALA A 72 10.80 -8.94 5.77
N VAL A 73 9.92 -9.40 6.65
CA VAL A 73 8.78 -10.26 6.26
C VAL A 73 7.84 -9.49 5.33
N MET A 74 7.58 -8.21 5.61
CA MET A 74 6.69 -7.40 4.80
C MET A 74 7.28 -7.07 3.42
N THR A 75 8.56 -6.75 3.31
CA THR A 75 9.22 -6.53 2.01
C THR A 75 9.28 -7.79 1.16
N SER A 76 9.39 -8.98 1.79
CA SER A 76 9.27 -10.25 1.06
C SER A 76 7.88 -10.46 0.45
N MET A 77 6.84 -9.86 1.03
CA MET A 77 5.47 -9.90 0.52
C MET A 77 5.23 -8.82 -0.56
N THR A 78 5.90 -7.68 -0.47
CA THR A 78 5.79 -6.57 -1.41
C THR A 78 6.88 -6.66 -2.48
N GLY A 79 6.68 -7.50 -3.50
CA GLY A 79 7.64 -7.72 -4.59
C GLY A 79 7.00 -7.95 -5.96
N LYS A 80 7.84 -8.17 -6.99
CA LYS A 80 7.39 -8.46 -8.37
C LYS A 80 6.45 -9.66 -8.43
N GLU A 81 6.70 -10.68 -7.61
CA GLU A 81 5.83 -11.85 -7.53
C GLU A 81 4.40 -11.48 -7.12
N MET A 82 4.24 -10.57 -6.16
CA MET A 82 2.93 -10.07 -5.74
C MET A 82 2.22 -9.29 -6.85
N GLN A 83 2.96 -8.53 -7.67
CA GLN A 83 2.40 -7.85 -8.84
C GLN A 83 1.90 -8.87 -9.87
N ASP A 84 2.69 -9.90 -10.19
CA ASP A 84 2.28 -10.96 -11.13
C ASP A 84 1.04 -11.71 -10.63
N LYS A 85 0.99 -11.97 -9.32
CA LYS A 85 -0.17 -12.55 -8.64
C LYS A 85 -1.40 -11.64 -8.75
N MET A 86 -1.23 -10.34 -8.51
CA MET A 86 -2.31 -9.37 -8.63
C MET A 86 -2.82 -9.27 -10.07
N THR A 87 -1.94 -9.32 -11.08
CA THR A 87 -2.35 -9.35 -12.50
C THR A 87 -3.16 -10.60 -12.83
N GLN A 88 -2.74 -11.78 -12.36
CA GLN A 88 -3.49 -13.02 -12.57
C GLN A 88 -4.87 -12.98 -11.89
N TYR A 89 -4.95 -12.44 -10.68
CA TYR A 89 -6.21 -12.21 -9.98
C TYR A 89 -7.15 -11.29 -10.80
N GLN A 90 -6.63 -10.17 -11.31
CA GLN A 90 -7.41 -9.23 -12.13
C GLN A 90 -7.87 -9.85 -13.45
N ASN A 91 -7.02 -10.64 -14.12
CA ASN A 91 -7.40 -11.35 -15.34
C ASN A 91 -8.51 -12.37 -15.08
N ALA A 92 -8.37 -13.20 -14.03
CA ALA A 92 -9.41 -14.17 -13.67
C ALA A 92 -10.74 -13.50 -13.28
N LEU A 93 -10.66 -12.33 -12.62
CA LEU A 93 -11.82 -11.50 -12.30
C LEU A 93 -12.48 -10.94 -13.57
N ALA A 94 -11.69 -10.40 -14.50
CA ALA A 94 -12.18 -9.87 -15.78
C ALA A 94 -12.84 -10.96 -16.64
N ASP A 95 -12.23 -12.15 -16.71
CA ASP A 95 -12.79 -13.30 -17.42
C ASP A 95 -14.15 -13.70 -16.83
N MET A 96 -14.23 -13.82 -15.50
CA MET A 96 -15.48 -14.11 -14.81
C MET A 96 -16.55 -13.03 -15.06
N SER A 97 -16.18 -11.75 -15.00
CA SER A 97 -17.09 -10.64 -15.27
C SER A 97 -17.59 -10.62 -16.72
N ASN A 98 -16.72 -10.88 -17.69
CA ASN A 98 -17.10 -10.96 -19.10
C ASN A 98 -18.04 -12.13 -19.37
N GLU A 99 -17.72 -13.33 -18.88
CA GLU A 99 -18.59 -14.51 -19.02
C GLU A 99 -19.93 -14.33 -18.29
N ALA A 100 -19.95 -13.65 -17.14
CA ALA A 100 -21.19 -13.33 -16.44
C ALA A 100 -22.10 -12.45 -17.32
N VAL A 101 -21.54 -11.43 -17.98
CA VAL A 101 -22.28 -10.54 -18.87
C VAL A 101 -22.77 -11.29 -20.11
N GLU A 102 -21.95 -12.16 -20.71
CA GLU A 102 -22.36 -13.01 -21.84
C GLU A 102 -23.48 -13.98 -21.46
N TYR A 103 -23.41 -14.60 -20.28
CA TYR A 103 -24.45 -15.48 -19.76
C TYR A 103 -25.79 -14.74 -19.58
N VAL A 104 -25.76 -13.55 -18.99
CA VAL A 104 -26.97 -12.72 -18.81
C VAL A 104 -27.55 -12.30 -20.15
N ARG A 105 -26.72 -11.88 -21.11
CA ARG A 105 -27.14 -11.50 -22.47
C ARG A 105 -27.65 -12.70 -23.29
N GLY A 106 -27.09 -13.88 -23.08
CA GLY A 106 -27.45 -15.12 -23.78
C GLY A 106 -28.69 -15.82 -23.24
N THR A 107 -29.13 -15.53 -22.00
CA THR A 107 -30.26 -16.19 -21.35
C THR A 107 -31.56 -16.20 -22.17
N PRO A 108 -31.98 -15.11 -22.86
CA PRO A 108 -33.14 -15.14 -23.73
C PRO A 108 -32.95 -16.08 -24.92
N VAL A 109 -31.82 -15.99 -25.62
CA VAL A 109 -31.48 -16.81 -26.80
C VAL A 109 -31.47 -18.30 -26.43
N VAL A 110 -30.85 -18.63 -25.31
CA VAL A 110 -30.72 -20.01 -24.81
C VAL A 110 -32.08 -20.62 -24.44
N LYS A 111 -33.02 -19.82 -23.91
CA LYS A 111 -34.40 -20.25 -23.63
C LYS A 111 -35.20 -20.52 -24.91
N THR A 112 -34.92 -19.82 -26.01
CA THR A 112 -35.62 -19.99 -27.30
C THR A 112 -35.09 -21.18 -28.10
N PHE A 113 -33.79 -21.50 -28.00
CA PHE A 113 -33.12 -22.53 -28.82
C PHE A 113 -32.76 -23.82 -28.07
N GLY A 114 -32.98 -23.90 -26.75
CA GLY A 114 -32.86 -25.16 -25.98
C GLY A 114 -31.43 -25.64 -25.65
N GLN A 115 -30.37 -24.90 -26.00
CA GLN A 115 -28.97 -25.25 -25.68
C GLN A 115 -28.48 -24.67 -24.33
N THR A 116 -29.09 -25.09 -23.23
CA THR A 116 -28.89 -24.50 -21.87
C THR A 116 -27.56 -24.81 -21.20
N VAL A 117 -26.90 -25.91 -21.56
CA VAL A 117 -25.83 -26.49 -20.74
C VAL A 117 -24.45 -25.87 -21.01
N PHE A 118 -24.18 -25.38 -22.21
CA PHE A 118 -22.84 -24.92 -22.60
C PHE A 118 -22.44 -23.59 -21.95
N SER A 119 -23.25 -22.53 -22.09
CA SER A 119 -22.97 -21.22 -21.47
C SER A 119 -22.92 -21.29 -19.95
N PHE A 120 -23.81 -22.08 -19.33
CA PHE A 120 -23.78 -22.27 -17.87
C PHE A 120 -22.51 -23.00 -17.41
N LYS A 121 -22.08 -24.04 -18.14
CA LYS A 121 -20.85 -24.78 -17.83
C LYS A 121 -19.59 -23.92 -17.99
N LYS A 122 -19.55 -23.06 -19.00
CA LYS A 122 -18.45 -22.11 -19.23
C LYS A 122 -18.37 -21.07 -18.10
N PHE A 123 -19.50 -20.46 -17.74
CA PHE A 123 -19.57 -19.50 -16.63
C PHE A 123 -19.19 -20.13 -15.27
N LYS A 124 -19.72 -21.33 -14.96
CA LYS A 124 -19.30 -22.08 -13.77
C LYS A 124 -17.80 -22.36 -13.77
N GLY A 125 -17.24 -22.76 -14.92
CA GLY A 125 -15.80 -23.02 -15.05
C GLY A 125 -14.95 -21.79 -14.72
N THR A 126 -15.37 -20.59 -15.13
CA THR A 126 -14.68 -19.35 -14.77
C THR A 126 -14.80 -19.01 -13.28
N ILE A 127 -15.95 -19.29 -12.65
CA ILE A 127 -16.12 -19.13 -11.20
C ILE A 127 -15.19 -20.08 -10.44
N ASP A 128 -15.17 -21.37 -10.80
CA ASP A 128 -14.34 -22.38 -10.14
C ASP A 128 -12.84 -22.05 -10.28
N ASN A 129 -12.44 -21.48 -11.43
CA ASN A 129 -11.07 -21.03 -11.66
C ASN A 129 -10.71 -19.82 -10.79
N TYR A 130 -11.58 -18.81 -10.74
CA TYR A 130 -11.42 -17.64 -9.88
C TYR A 130 -11.36 -18.04 -8.40
N GLU A 131 -12.27 -18.91 -7.93
CA GLU A 131 -12.28 -19.44 -6.57
C GLU A 131 -10.95 -20.12 -6.22
N ARG A 132 -10.47 -21.03 -7.08
CA ARG A 132 -9.20 -21.73 -6.87
C ARG A 132 -8.04 -20.76 -6.74
N TRP A 133 -8.04 -19.72 -7.58
CA TRP A 133 -7.01 -18.68 -7.57
C TRP A 133 -7.05 -17.87 -6.27
N VAL A 134 -8.22 -17.41 -5.85
CA VAL A 134 -8.42 -16.66 -4.60
C VAL A 134 -8.04 -17.48 -3.37
N ILE A 135 -8.41 -18.76 -3.31
CA ILE A 135 -8.05 -19.66 -2.19
C ILE A 135 -6.54 -19.87 -2.15
N ALA A 136 -5.90 -20.12 -3.30
CA ALA A 136 -4.45 -20.31 -3.36
C ALA A 136 -3.70 -19.05 -2.90
N TYR A 137 -4.11 -17.88 -3.40
CA TYR A 137 -3.55 -16.58 -3.02
C TYR A 137 -3.72 -16.29 -1.53
N THR A 138 -4.92 -16.53 -0.99
CA THR A 138 -5.21 -16.33 0.44
C THR A 138 -4.35 -17.24 1.33
N LYS A 139 -4.19 -18.51 0.94
CA LYS A 139 -3.34 -19.46 1.67
C LYS A 139 -1.86 -19.08 1.62
N GLN A 140 -1.38 -18.57 0.49
CA GLN A 140 0.00 -18.10 0.35
C GLN A 140 0.27 -16.89 1.24
N LEU A 141 -0.62 -15.88 1.23
CA LEU A 141 -0.47 -14.67 2.06
C LEU A 141 -0.65 -14.92 3.55
N ARG A 142 -1.33 -16.00 3.93
CA ARG A 142 -1.54 -16.36 5.34
C ARG A 142 -0.21 -16.54 6.09
N TRP A 143 0.77 -17.19 5.47
CA TRP A 143 2.07 -17.45 6.11
C TRP A 143 2.84 -16.16 6.39
N PRO A 144 3.10 -15.27 5.40
CA PRO A 144 3.73 -13.96 5.63
C PRO A 144 2.99 -13.12 6.68
N MET A 145 1.66 -13.04 6.61
CA MET A 145 0.88 -12.29 7.60
C MET A 145 1.00 -12.85 9.02
N THR A 146 1.07 -14.17 9.16
CA THR A 146 1.27 -14.82 10.45
C THR A 146 2.67 -14.51 11.00
N PHE A 147 3.71 -14.60 10.16
CA PHE A 147 5.08 -14.23 10.56
C PHE A 147 5.19 -12.76 10.92
N TYR A 148 4.54 -11.86 10.17
CA TYR A 148 4.48 -10.44 10.48
C TYR A 148 3.84 -10.19 11.86
N THR A 149 2.66 -10.78 12.08
CA THR A 149 1.94 -10.65 13.35
C THR A 149 2.75 -11.23 14.51
N LEU A 150 3.42 -12.37 14.30
CA LEU A 150 4.32 -12.97 15.28
C LEU A 150 5.52 -12.06 15.60
N ALA A 151 6.15 -11.48 14.58
CA ALA A 151 7.29 -10.58 14.74
C ALA A 151 6.91 -9.35 15.59
N VAL A 152 5.79 -8.69 15.26
CA VAL A 152 5.31 -7.51 16.01
C VAL A 152 4.98 -7.87 17.47
N ASN A 153 4.37 -9.03 17.72
CA ASN A 153 4.05 -9.46 19.09
C ASN A 153 5.27 -10.02 19.84
N SER A 154 6.32 -10.47 19.15
CA SER A 154 7.53 -11.01 19.77
C SER A 154 8.36 -9.96 20.52
N VAL A 155 8.10 -8.67 20.29
CA VAL A 155 8.74 -7.53 20.97
C VAL A 155 8.82 -7.73 22.48
N PHE A 156 7.75 -8.21 23.11
CA PHE A 156 7.73 -8.45 24.56
C PHE A 156 8.76 -9.48 25.01
N VAL A 157 8.95 -10.55 24.23
CA VAL A 157 9.91 -11.61 24.55
C VAL A 157 11.33 -11.05 24.50
N PHE A 158 11.67 -10.29 23.46
CA PHE A 158 12.97 -9.64 23.35
C PHE A 158 13.21 -8.63 24.47
N LEU A 159 12.23 -7.77 24.76
CA LEU A 159 12.34 -6.78 25.84
C LEU A 159 12.49 -7.41 27.23
N ILE A 160 11.73 -8.47 27.53
CA ILE A 160 11.84 -9.19 28.82
C ILE A 160 13.19 -9.91 28.92
N ALA A 161 13.63 -10.58 27.85
CA ALA A 161 14.94 -11.24 27.81
C ALA A 161 16.09 -10.23 27.99
N GLY A 162 16.00 -9.07 27.33
CA GLY A 162 16.92 -7.95 27.48
C GLY A 162 16.92 -7.42 28.91
N GLY A 163 15.74 -7.13 29.45
CA GLY A 163 15.58 -6.69 30.84
C GLY A 163 16.22 -7.66 31.83
N PHE A 164 16.03 -8.97 31.64
CA PHE A 164 16.64 -10.00 32.50
C PHE A 164 18.17 -10.06 32.36
N LEU A 165 18.70 -9.98 31.14
CA LEU A 165 20.14 -9.95 30.87
C LEU A 165 20.81 -8.72 31.50
N PHE A 166 20.18 -7.55 31.40
CA PHE A 166 20.71 -6.30 31.95
C PHE A 166 20.51 -6.20 33.48
N SER A 167 19.49 -6.86 34.02
CA SER A 167 19.20 -6.93 35.47
C SER A 167 20.24 -7.75 36.27
N ARG A 168 21.00 -8.63 35.63
CA ARG A 168 22.09 -9.40 36.29
C ARG A 168 23.21 -8.54 36.90
N GLY A 169 23.28 -7.24 36.58
CA GLY A 169 24.22 -6.29 37.16
C GLY A 169 23.69 -5.45 38.34
N GLY A 170 22.42 -5.64 38.73
CA GLY A 170 21.71 -4.84 39.74
C GLY A 170 20.45 -4.19 39.16
N THR A 171 19.31 -4.38 39.82
CA THR A 171 18.04 -3.75 39.46
C THR A 171 17.99 -2.33 39.97
N ASP A 172 18.43 -1.38 39.15
CA ASP A 172 18.09 0.01 39.36
C ASP A 172 16.65 0.25 38.86
N GLY A 173 15.84 1.02 39.60
CA GLY A 173 14.43 1.29 39.25
C GLY A 173 14.25 1.87 37.83
N GLY A 174 15.31 2.46 37.28
CA GLY A 174 15.38 2.94 35.90
C GLY A 174 15.20 1.86 34.84
N VAL A 175 15.66 0.61 35.07
CA VAL A 175 15.52 -0.48 34.08
C VAL A 175 14.05 -0.87 33.92
N LEU A 176 13.29 -0.90 35.02
CA LEU A 176 11.86 -1.21 34.99
C LEU A 176 11.07 -0.11 34.27
N LEU A 177 11.36 1.16 34.57
CA LEU A 177 10.74 2.31 33.89
C LEU A 177 11.04 2.31 32.39
N ASN A 178 12.29 2.07 32.00
CA ASN A 178 12.68 1.96 30.60
C ASN A 178 11.94 0.80 29.92
N LEU A 179 11.87 -0.37 30.57
CA LEU A 179 11.18 -1.55 30.04
C LEU A 179 9.68 -1.30 29.83
N LEU A 180 9.00 -0.67 30.80
CA LEU A 180 7.60 -0.27 30.67
C LEU A 180 7.39 0.75 29.54
N PHE A 181 8.31 1.71 29.39
CA PHE A 181 8.28 2.68 28.30
C PHE A 181 8.40 2.01 26.92
N TYR A 182 9.37 1.11 26.72
CA TYR A 182 9.56 0.40 25.45
C TYR A 182 8.42 -0.57 25.14
N ILE A 183 7.79 -1.16 26.15
CA ILE A 183 6.57 -1.99 26.00
C ILE A 183 5.44 -1.20 25.36
N ILE A 184 5.26 0.08 25.72
CA ILE A 184 4.19 0.93 25.20
C ILE A 184 4.58 1.48 23.82
N ILE A 185 5.82 1.94 23.64
CA ILE A 185 6.24 2.66 22.43
C ILE A 185 6.51 1.74 21.24
N THR A 186 7.07 0.55 21.46
CA THR A 186 7.49 -0.31 20.34
C THR A 186 6.33 -0.79 19.44
N PRO A 187 5.15 -1.17 19.97
CA PRO A 187 3.98 -1.43 19.13
C PRO A 187 3.54 -0.22 18.31
N VAL A 188 3.65 1.00 18.86
CA VAL A 188 3.32 2.26 18.16
C VAL A 188 4.22 2.47 16.95
N ILE A 189 5.51 2.11 17.05
CA ILE A 189 6.45 2.16 15.91
C ILE A 189 6.00 1.20 14.81
N SER A 190 5.65 -0.04 15.16
CA SER A 190 5.22 -1.05 14.18
C SER A 190 3.93 -0.62 13.45
N VAL A 191 2.96 -0.08 14.20
CA VAL A 191 1.69 0.43 13.64
C VAL A 191 1.93 1.65 12.74
N THR A 192 2.78 2.58 13.17
CA THR A 192 3.18 3.74 12.36
C THR A 192 3.82 3.28 11.06
N MET A 193 4.72 2.31 11.11
CA MET A 193 5.37 1.73 9.92
C MET A 193 4.36 1.11 8.95
N THR A 194 3.36 0.40 9.48
CA THR A 194 2.28 -0.18 8.68
C THR A 194 1.48 0.90 7.95
N LYS A 195 1.13 1.99 8.64
CA LYS A 195 0.40 3.12 8.05
C LYS A 195 1.19 3.80 6.93
N LEU A 196 2.51 3.92 7.08
CA LEU A 196 3.37 4.44 6.01
C LEU A 196 3.29 3.61 4.74
N MET A 197 3.26 2.29 4.88
CA MET A 197 3.18 1.40 3.72
C MET A 197 1.83 1.50 3.02
N PHE A 198 0.72 1.53 3.77
CA PHE A 198 -0.60 1.79 3.17
C PHE A 198 -0.69 3.16 2.50
N MET A 199 -0.07 4.18 3.06
CA MET A 199 -0.02 5.49 2.40
C MET A 199 0.78 5.43 1.10
N SER A 200 1.95 4.77 1.10
CA SER A 200 2.73 4.59 -0.12
C SER A 200 1.94 3.87 -1.20
N GLU A 201 1.15 2.86 -0.83
CA GLU A 201 0.24 2.15 -1.74
C GLU A 201 -0.83 3.08 -2.31
N ASN A 202 -1.52 3.85 -1.45
CA ASN A 202 -2.50 4.85 -1.89
C ASN A 202 -1.88 5.91 -2.82
N GLY A 203 -0.65 6.36 -2.52
CA GLY A 203 0.08 7.30 -3.36
C GLY A 203 0.35 6.75 -4.77
N MET A 204 0.73 5.46 -4.87
CA MET A 204 0.90 4.80 -6.17
C MET A 204 -0.42 4.70 -6.94
N ILE A 205 -1.53 4.36 -6.27
CA ILE A 205 -2.87 4.28 -6.90
C ILE A 205 -3.30 5.65 -7.43
N VAL A 206 -3.12 6.71 -6.65
CA VAL A 206 -3.44 8.09 -7.06
C VAL A 206 -2.58 8.49 -8.26
N GLN A 207 -1.27 8.20 -8.24
CA GLN A 207 -0.38 8.52 -9.34
C GLN A 207 -0.75 7.79 -10.63
N ASP A 208 -1.14 6.51 -10.53
CA ASP A 208 -1.63 5.74 -11.69
C ASP A 208 -2.93 6.35 -12.23
N ALA A 209 -3.88 6.69 -11.36
CA ALA A 209 -5.13 7.33 -11.76
C ALA A 209 -4.90 8.68 -12.48
N ILE A 210 -4.04 9.54 -11.95
CA ILE A 210 -3.65 10.81 -12.58
C ILE A 210 -3.03 10.55 -13.95
N THR A 211 -2.09 9.60 -14.05
CA THR A 211 -1.43 9.25 -15.31
C THR A 211 -2.45 8.76 -16.36
N ARG A 212 -3.45 7.98 -15.95
CA ARG A 212 -4.52 7.51 -16.85
C ARG A 212 -5.43 8.65 -17.29
N ILE A 213 -5.76 9.60 -16.41
CA ILE A 213 -6.55 10.79 -16.75
C ILE A 213 -5.78 11.68 -17.73
N ASP A 214 -4.51 11.98 -17.44
CA ASP A 214 -3.65 12.80 -18.29
C ASP A 214 -3.52 12.20 -19.69
N ARG A 215 -3.41 10.88 -19.79
CA ARG A 215 -3.35 10.19 -21.09
C ARG A 215 -4.61 10.42 -21.94
N VAL A 216 -5.79 10.51 -21.32
CA VAL A 216 -7.05 10.78 -22.02
C VAL A 216 -7.15 12.27 -22.37
N LEU A 217 -6.82 13.15 -21.43
CA LEU A 217 -6.88 14.61 -21.62
C LEU A 217 -5.89 15.11 -22.67
N GLN A 218 -4.70 14.51 -22.74
CA GLN A 218 -3.65 14.85 -23.71
C GLN A 218 -3.76 14.04 -25.01
N SER A 219 -4.82 13.24 -25.18
CA SER A 219 -5.04 12.55 -26.45
C SER A 219 -5.21 13.57 -27.58
N PRO A 220 -4.51 13.41 -28.71
CA PRO A 220 -4.61 14.36 -29.81
C PRO A 220 -6.05 14.38 -30.31
N ALA A 221 -6.65 15.57 -30.37
CA ALA A 221 -7.94 15.75 -31.01
C ALA A 221 -7.85 15.30 -32.47
N LEU A 222 -8.88 14.60 -32.96
CA LEU A 222 -8.98 14.27 -34.37
C LEU A 222 -8.87 15.55 -35.20
N SER A 223 -8.09 15.51 -36.29
CA SER A 223 -7.96 16.63 -37.20
C SER A 223 -9.34 17.03 -37.73
N GLN A 224 -9.90 18.12 -37.19
CA GLN A 224 -11.12 18.71 -37.69
C GLN A 224 -10.75 19.70 -38.80
N PRO A 225 -11.37 19.62 -39.99
CA PRO A 225 -11.17 20.63 -41.02
C PRO A 225 -11.65 21.99 -40.49
N GLU A 226 -10.85 23.06 -40.68
CA GLU A 226 -11.22 24.43 -40.28
C GLU A 226 -12.52 24.91 -40.95
N VAL A 227 -12.86 24.32 -42.10
CA VAL A 227 -14.12 24.57 -42.82
C VAL A 227 -14.90 23.25 -42.92
N PRO A 228 -16.02 23.10 -42.18
CA PRO A 228 -16.88 21.94 -42.30
C PRO A 228 -17.44 21.84 -43.72
N GLN A 229 -17.22 20.70 -44.38
CA GLN A 229 -17.86 20.40 -45.66
C GLN A 229 -19.06 19.50 -45.44
N HIS A 230 -20.19 19.85 -46.07
CA HIS A 230 -21.35 18.98 -46.12
C HIS A 230 -21.22 18.01 -47.30
N PRO A 231 -21.43 16.70 -47.08
CA PRO A 231 -21.42 15.74 -48.17
C PRO A 231 -22.59 16.02 -49.13
N LYS A 232 -22.35 15.87 -50.43
CA LYS A 232 -23.36 16.09 -51.49
C LYS A 232 -24.47 15.03 -51.47
N ASP A 233 -24.15 13.82 -51.03
CA ASP A 233 -25.08 12.70 -50.88
C ASP A 233 -24.60 11.77 -49.75
N SER A 234 -25.33 10.68 -49.49
CA SER A 234 -24.97 9.69 -48.46
C SER A 234 -24.07 8.57 -48.98
N SER A 235 -23.40 8.75 -50.12
CA SER A 235 -22.49 7.74 -50.67
C SER A 235 -21.20 7.68 -49.85
N VAL A 236 -20.75 6.46 -49.53
CA VAL A 236 -19.52 6.23 -48.75
C VAL A 236 -18.59 5.37 -49.58
N THR A 237 -17.35 5.83 -49.78
CA THR A 237 -16.32 5.09 -50.54
C THR A 237 -15.09 4.89 -49.66
N LEU A 238 -14.64 3.65 -49.52
CA LEU A 238 -13.43 3.27 -48.79
C LEU A 238 -12.34 2.94 -49.80
N ASN A 239 -11.25 3.70 -49.81
CA ASN A 239 -10.13 3.47 -50.71
C ASN A 239 -8.89 3.09 -49.91
N HIS A 240 -8.39 1.86 -50.11
CA HIS A 240 -7.14 1.37 -49.54
C HIS A 240 -7.04 1.51 -48.01
N VAL A 241 -8.16 1.33 -47.31
CA VAL A 241 -8.21 1.31 -45.84
C VAL A 241 -7.80 -0.09 -45.37
N SER A 242 -6.81 -0.15 -44.46
CA SER A 242 -6.32 -1.41 -43.85
C SER A 242 -6.72 -1.48 -42.39
#